data_AF-A0A7V0V2P8-F1
#
_entry.id   AF-A0A7V0V2P8-F1
#
_cell.length_a   1.000
_cell.length_b   1.000
_cell.length_c   1.000
_cell.angle_alpha   90.00
_cell.angle_beta   90.00
_cell.angle_gamma   90.00
#
_symmetry.space_group_name_H-M   'P 1'
#
loop_
_entity.id
_entity.type
_entity.pdbx_description
1 polymer ?
#
loop_
_entity_poly.entity_id
_entity_poly.type
_entity_poly.pdbx_seq_one_letter_code
_entity_poly.pdbx_strand_id
1 'polypeptide(L)'
;MGEAAAASPGQVVPIHPEVFAGEGGGEPLLVGSRCQRCGAFFFPRRQVCARCLSAEMEVVPLSGTGTLYTYTVVHQSTPEFPTPYILAYVDLPEGV
;
A
#
# COMPACT_ATOMS: atom_id res chain seq x y z
N MET A 1 1.20 20.84 -0.80
CA MET A 1 0.98 20.88 0.65
C MET A 1 -0.47 20.46 0.85
N GLY A 2 -0.72 19.15 0.93
CA GLY A 2 -2.08 18.62 1.05
C GLY A 2 -2.50 18.67 2.51
N GLU A 3 -3.66 19.26 2.78
CA GLU A 3 -4.28 19.27 4.11
C GLU A 3 -4.53 17.84 4.58
N ALA A 4 -3.83 17.43 5.64
CA ALA A 4 -4.14 16.23 6.39
C ALA A 4 -5.45 16.49 7.14
N ALA A 5 -6.57 15.97 6.61
CA ALA A 5 -7.83 15.95 7.33
C ALA A 5 -7.67 15.10 8.60
N ALA A 6 -8.04 15.67 9.74
CA ALA A 6 -7.99 15.00 11.04
C ALA A 6 -8.84 13.71 11.01
N ALA A 7 -8.18 12.55 11.12
CA ALA A 7 -8.83 11.26 11.11
C ALA A 7 -9.69 11.08 12.38
N SER A 8 -10.95 10.67 12.22
CA SER A 8 -11.80 10.25 13.34
C SER A 8 -11.36 8.87 13.87
N PRO A 9 -11.59 8.53 15.15
CA PRO A 9 -11.23 7.23 15.69
C PRO A 9 -11.92 6.11 14.91
N GLY A 10 -11.11 5.21 14.32
CA GLY A 10 -11.58 4.10 13.47
C GLY A 10 -11.58 4.40 11.96
N GLN A 11 -11.28 5.63 11.53
CA GLN A 11 -11.16 5.96 10.11
C GLN A 11 -9.76 5.63 9.60
N VAL A 12 -9.65 4.63 8.72
CA VAL A 12 -8.41 4.32 8.00
C VAL A 12 -8.18 5.41 6.96
N VAL A 13 -7.20 6.29 7.21
CA VAL A 13 -6.78 7.31 6.25
C VAL A 13 -5.47 6.85 5.61
N PRO A 14 -5.45 6.58 4.29
CA PRO A 14 -4.21 6.29 3.58
C PRO A 14 -3.21 7.44 3.72
N ILE A 15 -2.02 7.14 4.21
CA ILE A 15 -0.91 8.13 4.27
C ILE A 15 -0.48 8.53 2.85
N HIS A 16 -0.52 7.56 1.93
CA HIS A 16 -0.24 7.73 0.51
C HIS A 16 -1.48 7.36 -0.32
N PRO A 17 -2.40 8.29 -0.61
CA PRO A 17 -3.65 7.97 -1.32
C PRO A 17 -3.41 7.46 -2.75
N GLU A 18 -2.28 7.79 -3.38
CA GLU A 18 -1.92 7.41 -4.75
C GLU A 18 -1.68 5.91 -4.95
N VAL A 19 -1.38 5.18 -3.87
CA VAL A 19 -1.14 3.73 -3.91
C VAL A 19 -2.39 2.91 -3.63
N PHE A 20 -3.54 3.57 -3.41
CA PHE A 20 -4.84 2.95 -3.26
C PHE A 20 -5.75 3.30 -4.44
N ALA A 21 -6.74 2.45 -4.69
CA ALA A 21 -7.85 2.72 -5.61
C ALA A 21 -9.18 2.76 -4.85
N GLY A 22 -10.15 3.47 -5.43
CA GLY A 22 -11.47 3.72 -4.85
C GLY A 22 -11.66 5.21 -4.54
N GLU A 23 -12.49 5.89 -5.31
CA GLU A 23 -12.96 7.24 -5.01
C GLU A 23 -14.40 7.13 -4.48
N GLY A 24 -14.70 7.76 -3.34
CA GLY A 24 -16.09 7.92 -2.89
C GLY A 24 -16.65 6.84 -1.96
N GLY A 25 -16.01 6.60 -0.82
CA GLY A 25 -16.66 5.96 0.35
C GLY A 25 -16.68 4.42 0.37
N GLY A 26 -16.00 3.76 -0.56
CA GLY A 26 -15.70 2.32 -0.47
C GLY A 26 -14.43 2.02 0.34
N GLU A 27 -14.19 0.75 0.66
CA GLU A 27 -12.95 0.32 1.32
C GLU A 27 -11.73 0.56 0.39
N PRO A 28 -10.62 1.13 0.90
CA PRO A 28 -9.45 1.44 0.10
C PRO A 28 -8.78 0.14 -0.38
N LEU A 29 -8.57 0.03 -1.70
CA LEU A 29 -7.93 -1.15 -2.31
C LEU A 29 -6.47 -0.85 -2.63
N LEU A 30 -5.54 -1.58 -2.02
CA LEU A 30 -4.11 -1.45 -2.34
C LEU A 30 -3.87 -1.92 -3.77
N VAL A 31 -3.12 -1.15 -4.55
CA VAL A 31 -2.95 -1.38 -5.99
C VAL A 31 -1.49 -1.46 -6.39
N GLY A 32 -1.16 -2.53 -7.09
CA GLY A 32 0.18 -2.82 -7.61
C GLY A 32 0.17 -2.98 -9.13
N SER A 33 1.19 -3.67 -9.64
CA SER A 33 1.26 -4.07 -11.04
C SER A 33 1.56 -5.55 -11.18
N ARG A 34 0.91 -6.21 -12.15
CA ARG A 34 1.21 -7.57 -12.57
C ARG A 34 1.76 -7.55 -13.99
N CYS A 35 2.83 -8.29 -14.24
CA CYS A 35 3.34 -8.48 -15.59
C CYS A 35 2.49 -9.52 -16.34
N GLN A 36 1.90 -9.13 -17.47
CA GLN A 36 1.07 -10.04 -18.29
C GLN A 36 1.90 -11.16 -18.93
N ARG A 37 3.20 -10.94 -19.14
CA ARG A 37 4.10 -11.92 -19.78
C ARG A 37 4.63 -13.00 -18.83
N CYS A 38 5.01 -12.64 -17.60
CA CYS A 38 5.67 -13.58 -16.66
C CYS A 38 4.92 -13.77 -15.34
N GLY A 39 3.81 -13.05 -15.13
CA GLY A 39 2.98 -13.18 -13.93
C GLY A 39 3.56 -12.57 -12.65
N ALA A 40 4.73 -11.93 -12.70
CA ALA A 40 5.33 -11.29 -11.52
C ALA A 40 4.50 -10.09 -11.04
N PHE A 41 4.31 -9.98 -9.73
CA PHE A 41 3.66 -8.86 -9.06
C PHE A 41 4.71 -7.87 -8.54
N PHE A 42 4.32 -6.60 -8.47
CA PHE A 42 5.14 -5.52 -7.97
C PHE A 42 4.28 -4.50 -7.23
N PHE A 43 4.86 -3.93 -6.17
CA PHE A 43 4.36 -2.75 -5.50
C PHE A 43 5.51 -1.73 -5.30
N PRO A 44 5.30 -0.43 -5.48
CA PRO A 44 4.11 0.21 -6.08
C PRO A 44 3.96 -0.08 -7.58
N ARG A 45 3.02 0.59 -8.25
CA ARG A 45 2.78 0.44 -9.70
C ARG A 45 4.04 0.73 -10.52
N ARG A 46 4.29 -0.02 -11.61
CA ARG A 46 5.45 0.14 -12.50
C ARG A 46 5.10 -0.02 -13.96
N GLN A 47 5.87 0.64 -14.83
CA GLN A 47 5.71 0.61 -16.29
C GLN A 47 6.47 -0.54 -16.98
N VAL A 48 7.48 -1.11 -16.33
CA VAL A 48 8.34 -2.16 -16.89
C VAL A 48 8.58 -3.25 -15.84
N CYS A 49 8.50 -4.51 -16.28
CA CYS A 49 8.77 -5.66 -15.44
C CYS A 49 10.26 -5.79 -15.11
N ALA A 50 10.62 -5.75 -13.81
CA ALA A 50 12.00 -5.96 -13.37
C ALA A 50 12.50 -7.40 -13.55
N ARG A 51 11.60 -8.37 -13.79
CA ARG A 51 11.94 -9.79 -13.97
C ARG A 51 12.21 -10.18 -15.42
N CYS A 52 11.42 -9.68 -16.37
CA CYS A 52 11.50 -10.08 -17.78
C CYS A 52 11.62 -8.92 -18.79
N LEU A 53 11.69 -7.67 -18.30
CA LEU A 53 11.85 -6.44 -19.07
C LEU A 53 10.71 -6.12 -20.07
N SER A 54 9.59 -6.86 -20.03
CA SER A 54 8.40 -6.49 -20.81
C SER A 54 7.74 -5.22 -20.23
N ALA A 55 7.19 -4.41 -21.13
CA ALA A 55 6.34 -3.27 -20.79
C ALA A 55 4.84 -3.65 -20.69
N GLU A 56 4.49 -4.93 -20.91
CA GLU A 56 3.13 -5.45 -20.76
C GLU A 56 2.80 -5.62 -19.26
N MET A 57 2.47 -4.49 -18.64
CA MET A 57 2.12 -4.37 -17.23
C MET A 57 0.65 -3.97 -17.10
N GLU A 58 -0.07 -4.62 -16.20
CA GLU A 58 -1.43 -4.25 -15.82
C GLU A 58 -1.47 -3.79 -14.37
N VAL A 59 -2.32 -2.80 -14.08
CA VAL A 59 -2.63 -2.39 -12.71
C VAL A 59 -3.66 -3.35 -12.15
N VAL A 60 -3.38 -3.91 -10.98
CA VAL A 60 -4.28 -4.87 -10.31
C VAL A 60 -4.46 -4.50 -8.84
N PRO A 61 -5.64 -4.76 -8.25
CA PRO A 61 -5.78 -4.76 -6.80
C PRO A 61 -4.95 -5.90 -6.21
N LEU A 62 -4.30 -5.62 -5.09
CA LEU A 62 -3.59 -6.61 -4.27
C LEU A 62 -4.51 -7.11 -3.15
N SER A 63 -4.14 -8.24 -2.55
CA SER A 63 -4.88 -8.81 -1.42
C SER A 63 -5.01 -7.82 -0.25
N GLY A 64 -6.21 -7.72 0.32
CA GLY A 64 -6.49 -6.92 1.53
C GLY A 64 -6.01 -7.58 2.84
N THR A 65 -5.29 -8.70 2.74
CA THR A 65 -4.79 -9.50 3.85
C THR A 65 -3.37 -9.95 3.56
N GLY A 66 -2.54 -10.04 4.60
CA GLY A 66 -1.18 -10.55 4.50
C GLY A 66 -0.66 -11.06 5.83
N THR A 67 0.61 -11.49 5.82
CA THR A 67 1.29 -11.99 7.01
C THR A 67 2.13 -10.88 7.61
N LEU A 68 1.96 -10.61 8.90
CA LEU A 68 2.83 -9.67 9.62
C LEU A 68 4.25 -10.24 9.69
N TYR A 69 5.18 -9.66 8.93
CA TYR A 69 6.57 -10.11 8.88
C TYR A 69 7.34 -9.57 10.08
N THR A 70 7.27 -8.26 10.32
CA THR A 70 7.89 -7.62 11.49
C THR A 70 7.16 -6.33 11.85
N TYR A 71 7.35 -5.86 13.08
CA TYR A 71 6.79 -4.59 13.53
C TYR A 71 7.65 -3.91 14.59
N THR A 72 7.41 -2.63 14.80
CA THR A 72 7.96 -1.85 15.90
C THR A 72 6.87 -0.94 16.49
N VAL A 73 7.07 -0.53 17.74
CA VAL A 73 6.21 0.44 18.42
C VAL A 73 6.93 1.78 18.47
N VAL A 74 6.42 2.74 17.72
CA VAL A 74 6.97 4.09 17.63
C VAL A 74 6.46 4.92 18.79
N HIS A 75 7.35 5.30 19.70
CA HIS A 75 7.03 6.11 20.88
C HIS A 75 7.32 7.61 20.71
N GLN A 76 8.03 7.99 19.64
CA GLN A 76 8.36 9.37 19.32
C GLN A 76 8.22 9.59 17.82
N SER A 77 7.42 10.58 17.41
CA SER A 77 7.12 10.90 16.02
C SER A 77 6.83 12.40 15.86
N THR A 78 6.53 12.82 14.63
CA THR A 78 6.08 14.18 14.35
C THR A 78 4.66 14.43 14.89
N PRO A 79 4.25 15.70 15.11
CA PRO A 79 2.95 16.01 15.72
C PRO A 79 1.73 15.47 14.96
N GLU A 80 1.87 15.20 13.66
CA GLU A 80 0.79 14.67 12.82
C GLU A 80 0.43 13.21 13.15
N PHE A 81 1.32 12.47 13.83
CA PHE A 81 1.12 11.06 14.18
C PHE A 81 1.07 10.86 15.70
N PRO A 82 -0.13 10.63 16.27
CA PRO A 82 -0.29 10.34 17.70
C PRO A 82 0.54 9.10 18.11
N THR A 83 1.31 9.23 19.19
CA THR A 83 2.13 8.14 19.73
C THR A 83 1.50 7.53 20.99
N PRO A 84 1.74 6.24 21.29
CA PRO A 84 2.47 5.29 20.47
C PRO A 84 1.64 4.73 19.30
N TYR A 85 2.30 4.36 18.20
CA TYR A 85 1.67 3.61 17.09
C TYR A 85 2.54 2.44 16.62
N ILE A 86 1.93 1.49 15.93
CA ILE A 86 2.63 0.33 15.35
C ILE A 86 3.00 0.65 13.91
N LEU A 87 4.28 0.46 13.56
CA LEU A 87 4.75 0.41 12.19
C LEU A 87 5.10 -1.04 11.85
N ALA A 88 4.59 -1.55 10.73
CA ALA A 88 4.69 -2.95 10.37
C ALA A 88 5.11 -3.15 8.92
N TYR A 89 5.84 -4.24 8.67
CA TYR A 89 6.02 -4.84 7.35
C TYR A 89 5.10 -6.05 7.24
N VAL A 90 4.34 -6.11 6.14
CA VAL A 90 3.36 -7.16 5.87
C VAL A 90 3.71 -7.79 4.53
N ASP A 91 3.93 -9.10 4.54
CA ASP A 91 4.11 -9.88 3.31
C ASP A 91 2.73 -10.20 2.72
N LEU A 92 2.48 -9.76 1.50
CA LEU A 92 1.25 -10.09 0.79
C LEU A 92 1.35 -11.44 0.07
N PRO A 93 0.22 -12.16 -0.13
CA PRO A 93 0.18 -13.44 -0.86
C PRO A 93 0.79 -13.38 -2.27
N GLU A 94 0.77 -12.20 -2.90
CA GLU A 94 1.36 -11.94 -4.22
C GLU A 94 2.90 -11.91 -4.20
N GLY A 95 3.54 -11.99 -3.03
CA GLY A 95 4.99 -11.95 -2.87
C GLY A 95 5.58 -10.54 -2.92
N VAL A 96 4.82 -9.56 -2.41
CA VAL A 96 5.18 -8.14 -2.34
C VAL A 96 5.01 -7.58 -0.94
#